data_AF-D8LPL9-F1
#
_entry.id   AF-D8LPL9-F1
#
_cell.length_a   1.000
_cell.length_b   1.000
_cell.length_c   1.000
_cell.angle_alpha   90.00
_cell.angle_beta   90.00
_cell.angle_gamma   90.00
#
_symmetry.space_group_name_H-M   'P 1'
#
loop_
_entity.id
_entity.type
_entity.pdbx_description
1 polymer ?
#
loop_
_entity_poly.entity_id
_entity_poly.type
_entity_poly.pdbx_seq_one_letter_code
_entity_poly.pdbx_strand_id
1 'polypeptide(L)'
;MCLIISTTAFKSSRNKSTALSKKMDSIMIDATTGVVGVKTLIWHIMPELHSSSVLKGVHRALEGSGASMDRTLINGRFTKTATVDLCCDILDKMSGASWQQWRQSSGPAFKNALRERVASVVSSGQVEQAHPPVQQAEEGVEKKAVVLRKALRAMNIEGSVRVDENTGMLSDIDVINMLCPGASPEDAAHMLTRVLEKEAAGGANNHGPTVHGPVALADRIKRIKINGKGNPTPVSDAPTAIEIIWLLPARAAREFRKQSADTIARVLGGDVSLCAEIEQRCARLQNTEDGRAYQSVMTGQAPTKKHKSLPEWFEYATSDQKSAYVAAKVKKSVVVTELEMHEVCKVGLESVGQFAGRDEIEYADRIRDTQRRASRADNLLGAPAPSPGDVGDSSTLIATPFDNSIDPETGKLIATHKVSASVRGPETSICVEAAKLGISTGERAGQVGKVAKRLYGQKYGEEANRDIPTRHTTFRGKPFVERTYFSRDADLIQQAIRIVCCPGQVSTP
;
A
#
# COMPACT_ATOMS: atom_id res chain seq x y z
N MET A 1 -27.72 41.01 51.74
CA MET A 1 -26.25 40.92 51.67
C MET A 1 -25.90 39.57 51.06
N CYS A 2 -25.53 39.53 49.78
CA CYS A 2 -24.97 38.34 49.16
C CYS A 2 -23.67 38.71 48.46
N LEU A 3 -22.62 38.00 48.81
CA LEU A 3 -21.22 38.23 48.48
C LEU A 3 -20.93 37.94 47.01
N ILE A 4 -20.13 38.85 46.46
CA ILE A 4 -19.47 38.83 45.15
C ILE A 4 -18.39 37.75 45.17
N ILE A 5 -18.35 36.87 44.16
CA ILE A 5 -17.14 36.16 43.76
C ILE A 5 -16.83 36.52 42.31
N SER A 6 -15.96 37.51 42.17
CA SER A 6 -15.30 37.92 40.94
C SER A 6 -14.16 36.95 40.65
N THR A 7 -14.21 36.22 39.53
CA THR A 7 -13.10 35.40 39.05
C THR A 7 -12.58 35.95 37.72
N THR A 8 -11.53 36.76 37.87
CA THR A 8 -10.31 36.81 37.04
C THR A 8 -10.45 36.81 35.52
N ALA A 9 -10.26 38.02 34.98
CA ALA A 9 -9.97 38.31 33.59
C ALA A 9 -8.70 37.58 33.09
N PHE A 10 -8.88 36.73 32.08
CA PHE A 10 -7.77 36.17 31.30
C PHE A 10 -7.29 37.24 30.30
N LYS A 11 -6.16 37.88 30.60
CA LYS A 11 -5.42 38.73 29.66
C LYS A 11 -4.84 37.84 28.54
N SER A 12 -5.54 37.76 27.41
CA SER A 12 -4.94 37.35 26.13
C SER A 12 -4.76 38.58 25.24
N SER A 13 -3.67 39.31 25.52
CA SER A 13 -3.17 40.42 24.71
C SER A 13 -1.82 40.01 24.15
N ARG A 14 -1.84 39.41 22.95
CA ARG A 14 -0.76 39.29 21.96
C ARG A 14 -1.27 38.37 20.84
N ASN A 15 -1.57 38.96 19.68
CA ASN A 15 -1.81 38.36 18.34
C ASN A 15 -2.95 39.02 17.55
N LYS A 16 -3.04 40.35 17.59
CA LYS A 16 -3.88 41.12 16.65
C LYS A 16 -2.97 42.01 15.79
N SER A 17 -2.29 41.44 14.77
CA SER A 17 -1.89 42.20 13.57
C SER A 17 -1.17 41.42 12.46
N THR A 18 -0.80 40.14 12.62
CA THR A 18 -0.01 39.42 11.60
C THR A 18 -0.80 38.51 10.66
N ALA A 19 -2.13 38.39 10.83
CA ALA A 19 -2.96 37.46 10.07
C ALA A 19 -3.35 37.93 8.64
N LEU A 20 -3.12 39.19 8.29
CA LEU A 20 -3.63 39.78 7.03
C LEU A 20 -2.65 39.73 5.84
N SER A 21 -1.50 39.05 5.97
CA SER A 21 -0.53 38.93 4.85
C SER A 21 -0.23 37.48 4.46
N LYS A 22 -1.17 36.54 4.64
CA LYS A 22 -1.12 35.34 3.80
C LYS A 22 -1.59 35.75 2.41
N LYS A 23 -0.72 35.66 1.41
CA LYS A 23 -1.07 35.99 0.03
C LYS A 23 -2.20 35.07 -0.46
N MET A 24 -3.15 35.63 -1.22
CA MET A 24 -4.23 34.89 -1.90
C MET A 24 -3.71 33.71 -2.75
N ASP A 25 -2.42 33.74 -3.12
CA ASP A 25 -1.70 32.69 -3.85
C ASP A 25 -1.74 31.29 -3.20
N SER A 26 -2.05 31.20 -1.90
CA SER A 26 -2.15 29.93 -1.18
C SER A 26 -3.47 29.17 -1.40
N ILE A 27 -4.47 29.80 -2.03
CA ILE A 27 -5.75 29.18 -2.35
C ILE A 27 -5.61 28.45 -3.69
N MET A 28 -5.90 27.15 -3.71
CA MET A 28 -5.89 26.37 -4.94
C MET A 28 -7.06 26.79 -5.84
N ILE A 29 -6.74 27.19 -7.07
CA ILE A 29 -7.71 27.57 -8.11
C ILE A 29 -7.32 26.82 -9.38
N ASP A 30 -8.28 26.16 -10.02
CA ASP A 30 -8.06 25.58 -11.35
C ASP A 30 -8.05 26.71 -12.39
N ALA A 31 -6.94 26.86 -13.12
CA ALA A 31 -6.78 27.89 -14.13
C ALA A 31 -7.71 27.72 -15.34
N THR A 32 -8.21 26.51 -15.58
CA THR A 32 -9.07 26.21 -16.72
C THR A 32 -10.53 26.56 -16.43
N THR A 33 -11.02 26.14 -15.26
CA THR A 33 -12.44 26.21 -14.91
C THR A 33 -12.77 27.33 -13.92
N GLY A 34 -11.76 27.89 -13.25
CA GLY A 34 -11.94 28.87 -12.17
C GLY A 34 -12.52 28.29 -10.87
N VAL A 35 -12.68 26.96 -10.76
CA VAL A 35 -13.17 26.35 -9.52
C VAL A 35 -12.12 26.45 -8.42
N VAL A 36 -12.60 26.63 -7.19
CA VAL A 36 -11.75 26.90 -6.01
C VAL A 36 -11.72 25.67 -5.11
N GLY A 37 -10.53 25.31 -4.62
CA GLY A 37 -10.34 24.29 -3.60
C GLY A 37 -10.92 24.74 -2.25
N VAL A 38 -12.07 24.18 -1.86
CA VAL A 38 -12.84 24.63 -0.69
C VAL A 38 -12.05 24.49 0.61
N LYS A 39 -11.27 23.41 0.74
CA LYS A 39 -10.44 23.18 1.93
C LYS A 39 -9.34 24.24 2.08
N THR A 40 -8.61 24.55 1.00
CA THR A 40 -7.53 25.56 1.02
C THR A 40 -8.08 26.96 1.25
N LEU A 41 -9.27 27.26 0.72
CA LEU A 41 -10.00 28.49 0.98
C LEU A 41 -10.30 28.67 2.47
N ILE A 42 -10.88 27.65 3.13
CA ILE A 42 -11.25 27.75 4.54
C ILE A 42 -10.02 27.82 5.44
N TRP A 43 -8.97 27.05 5.15
CA TRP A 43 -7.71 27.11 5.90
C TRP A 43 -6.95 28.42 5.72
N HIS A 44 -7.15 29.12 4.60
CA HIS A 44 -6.60 30.45 4.44
C HIS A 44 -7.21 31.42 5.46
N ILE A 45 -8.52 31.30 5.74
CA ILE A 45 -9.25 32.17 6.66
C ILE A 45 -9.05 31.73 8.12
N MET A 46 -9.20 30.44 8.41
CA MET A 46 -9.14 29.84 9.74
C MET A 46 -8.11 28.69 9.76
N PRO A 47 -6.80 29.01 9.84
CA PRO A 47 -5.73 28.00 9.78
C PRO A 47 -5.72 27.02 10.95
N GLU A 48 -6.33 27.38 12.08
CA GLU A 48 -6.46 26.55 13.28
C GLU A 48 -7.53 25.45 13.18
N LEU A 49 -8.36 25.46 12.13
CA LEU A 49 -9.38 24.43 11.96
C LEU A 49 -8.78 23.09 11.54
N HIS A 50 -9.08 22.04 12.31
CA HIS A 50 -8.72 20.68 11.95
C HIS A 50 -9.35 20.25 10.62
N SER A 51 -8.63 19.47 9.80
CA SER A 51 -9.06 19.11 8.45
C SER A 51 -10.43 18.43 8.39
N SER A 52 -10.77 17.60 9.38
CA SER A 52 -12.07 16.93 9.44
C SER A 52 -13.21 17.88 9.82
N SER A 53 -12.93 18.94 10.58
CA SER A 53 -13.90 19.95 10.99
C SER A 53 -14.26 20.88 9.82
N VAL A 54 -13.29 21.18 8.96
CA VAL A 54 -13.51 21.99 7.74
C VAL A 54 -14.60 21.39 6.87
N LEU A 55 -14.45 20.13 6.45
CA LEU A 55 -15.42 19.49 5.56
C LEU A 55 -16.79 19.31 6.23
N LYS A 56 -16.82 18.96 7.54
CA LYS A 56 -18.09 18.88 8.28
C LYS A 56 -18.81 20.24 8.34
N GLY A 57 -18.06 21.33 8.56
CA GLY A 57 -18.61 22.69 8.53
C GLY A 57 -19.18 23.05 7.17
N VAL A 58 -18.46 22.72 6.09
CA VAL A 58 -18.95 22.94 4.71
C VAL A 58 -20.21 22.13 4.41
N HIS A 59 -20.25 20.85 4.79
CA HIS A 59 -21.43 20.03 4.55
C HIS A 59 -22.67 20.58 5.27
N ARG A 60 -22.50 21.09 6.50
CA ARG A 60 -23.60 21.79 7.21
C ARG A 60 -23.98 23.10 6.53
N ALA A 61 -23.02 23.87 6.02
CA ALA A 61 -23.29 25.10 5.29
C ALA A 61 -24.05 24.86 3.97
N LEU A 62 -23.92 23.66 3.38
CA LEU A 62 -24.63 23.25 2.16
C LEU A 62 -25.92 22.46 2.45
N GLU A 63 -26.24 22.18 3.71
CA GLU A 63 -27.42 21.43 4.07
C GLU A 63 -28.68 22.21 3.67
N GLY A 64 -29.54 21.59 2.85
CA GLY A 64 -30.78 22.20 2.35
C GLY A 64 -30.62 23.13 1.14
N SER A 65 -29.41 23.43 0.65
CA SER A 65 -29.23 24.28 -0.54
C SER A 65 -29.39 23.53 -1.87
N GLY A 66 -29.33 22.19 -1.85
CA GLY A 66 -29.28 21.36 -3.06
C GLY A 66 -27.95 21.45 -3.84
N ALA A 67 -27.05 22.35 -3.44
CA ALA A 67 -25.74 22.49 -4.07
C ALA A 67 -24.79 21.38 -3.59
N SER A 68 -23.92 20.92 -4.49
CA SER A 68 -22.92 19.90 -4.18
C SER A 68 -21.52 20.35 -4.61
N MET A 69 -20.50 19.81 -3.96
CA MET A 69 -19.10 20.06 -4.32
C MET A 69 -18.58 18.94 -5.21
N ASP A 70 -17.96 19.33 -6.32
CA ASP A 70 -17.28 18.42 -7.21
C ASP A 70 -15.94 17.95 -6.63
N ARG A 71 -15.43 16.85 -7.20
CA ARG A 71 -14.11 16.33 -6.88
C ARG A 71 -13.24 16.46 -8.13
N THR A 72 -12.33 17.42 -8.11
CA THR A 72 -11.49 17.76 -9.27
C THR A 72 -10.01 17.55 -8.93
N LEU A 73 -9.23 17.18 -9.94
CA LEU A 73 -7.78 17.04 -9.84
C LEU A 73 -7.13 18.41 -10.11
N ILE A 74 -6.63 19.08 -9.06
CA ILE A 74 -5.91 20.34 -9.19
C ILE A 74 -4.47 20.09 -8.74
N ASN A 75 -3.49 20.41 -9.59
CA ASN A 75 -2.06 20.18 -9.33
C ASN A 75 -1.77 18.74 -8.84
N GLY A 76 -2.32 17.73 -9.55
CA GLY A 76 -2.11 16.32 -9.22
C GLY A 76 -2.77 15.82 -7.93
N ARG A 77 -3.56 16.65 -7.23
CA ARG A 77 -4.28 16.28 -6.01
C ARG A 77 -5.79 16.37 -6.19
N PHE A 78 -6.50 15.30 -5.85
CA PHE A 78 -7.96 15.34 -5.80
C PHE A 78 -8.40 16.18 -4.61
N THR A 79 -9.14 17.25 -4.88
CA THR A 79 -9.69 18.14 -3.87
C THR A 79 -11.18 18.38 -4.09
N LYS A 80 -11.90 18.77 -3.03
CA LYS A 80 -13.28 19.20 -3.14
C LYS A 80 -13.30 20.64 -3.65
N THR A 81 -13.95 20.84 -4.79
CA THR A 81 -13.99 22.12 -5.50
C THR A 81 -15.41 22.65 -5.58
N ALA A 82 -15.53 23.97 -5.68
CA ALA A 82 -16.79 24.68 -5.88
C ALA A 82 -16.53 25.92 -6.75
N THR A 83 -17.58 26.44 -7.39
CA THR A 83 -17.51 27.74 -8.08
C THR A 83 -17.23 28.85 -7.07
N VAL A 84 -16.69 29.99 -7.54
CA VAL A 84 -16.38 31.13 -6.67
C VAL A 84 -17.62 31.64 -5.92
N ASP A 85 -18.79 31.60 -6.56
CA ASP A 85 -20.05 32.03 -5.93
C ASP A 85 -20.53 31.03 -4.88
N LEU A 86 -20.43 29.73 -5.15
CA LEU A 86 -20.75 28.70 -4.15
C LEU A 86 -19.77 28.78 -2.96
N CYS A 87 -18.49 29.09 -3.20
CA CYS A 87 -17.54 29.37 -2.14
C CYS A 87 -17.95 30.58 -1.29
N CYS A 88 -18.41 31.67 -1.92
CA CYS A 88 -18.91 32.84 -1.18
C CYS A 88 -20.15 32.50 -0.34
N ASP A 89 -21.09 31.73 -0.88
CA ASP A 89 -22.29 31.26 -0.18
C ASP A 89 -21.93 30.36 1.01
N ILE A 90 -20.98 29.43 0.84
CA ILE A 90 -20.46 28.60 1.93
C ILE A 90 -19.93 29.51 3.06
N LEU A 91 -19.07 30.48 2.75
CA LEU A 91 -18.48 31.40 3.75
C LEU A 91 -19.55 32.23 4.49
N ASP A 92 -20.63 32.60 3.81
CA ASP A 92 -21.75 33.33 4.40
C ASP A 92 -22.61 32.45 5.32
N LYS A 93 -22.69 31.15 5.03
CA LYS A 93 -23.45 30.15 5.83
C LYS A 93 -22.64 29.49 6.95
N MET A 94 -21.32 29.60 6.96
CA MET A 94 -20.50 29.09 8.07
C MET A 94 -20.92 29.74 9.41
N SER A 95 -21.12 28.90 10.43
CA SER A 95 -21.60 29.31 11.75
C SER A 95 -20.49 29.29 12.82
N GLY A 96 -20.66 30.10 13.86
CA GLY A 96 -19.72 30.23 14.98
C GLY A 96 -19.21 31.67 15.18
N ALA A 97 -18.82 32.00 16.41
CA ALA A 97 -18.41 33.36 16.79
C ALA A 97 -17.22 33.87 15.94
N SER A 98 -16.22 33.04 15.70
CA SER A 98 -15.05 33.41 14.87
C SER A 98 -15.44 33.74 13.42
N TRP A 99 -16.38 32.98 12.84
CA TRP A 99 -16.87 33.23 11.48
C TRP A 99 -17.69 34.51 11.39
N GLN A 100 -18.53 34.79 12.40
CA GLN A 100 -19.27 36.06 12.47
C GLN A 100 -18.33 37.26 12.59
N GLN A 101 -17.32 37.15 13.45
CA GLN A 101 -16.31 38.20 13.63
C GLN A 101 -15.54 38.45 12.33
N TRP A 102 -15.06 37.39 11.67
CA TRP A 102 -14.36 37.49 10.39
C TRP A 102 -15.25 38.09 9.29
N ARG A 103 -16.53 37.68 9.22
CA ARG A 103 -17.49 38.19 8.22
C ARG A 103 -17.70 39.68 8.36
N GLN A 104 -17.77 40.18 9.60
CA GLN A 104 -17.91 41.62 9.88
C GLN A 104 -16.63 42.40 9.60
N SER A 105 -15.45 41.84 9.88
CA SER A 105 -14.19 42.57 9.76
C SER A 105 -13.60 42.56 8.35
N SER A 106 -13.64 41.41 7.67
CA SER A 106 -12.83 41.15 6.48
C SER A 106 -13.59 40.39 5.39
N GLY A 107 -14.79 39.88 5.69
CA GLY A 107 -15.57 39.04 4.78
C GLY A 107 -15.82 39.67 3.40
N PRO A 108 -16.37 40.89 3.30
CA PRO A 108 -16.63 41.54 2.01
C PRO A 108 -15.36 41.78 1.19
N ALA A 109 -14.32 42.34 1.80
CA ALA A 109 -13.04 42.60 1.14
C ALA A 109 -12.37 41.31 0.64
N PHE A 110 -12.41 40.25 1.45
CA PHE A 110 -11.87 38.95 1.07
C PHE A 110 -12.64 38.32 -0.09
N LYS A 111 -13.98 38.35 -0.08
CA LYS A 111 -14.80 37.81 -1.18
C LYS A 111 -14.52 38.54 -2.50
N ASN A 112 -14.29 39.85 -2.47
CA ASN A 112 -13.90 40.61 -3.66
C ASN A 112 -12.50 40.22 -4.15
N ALA A 113 -11.51 40.15 -3.25
CA ALA A 113 -10.16 39.72 -3.58
C ALA A 113 -10.12 38.28 -4.14
N LEU A 114 -10.97 37.38 -3.63
CA LEU A 114 -11.11 36.02 -4.15
C LEU A 114 -11.64 36.03 -5.59
N ARG A 115 -12.67 36.82 -5.89
CA ARG A 115 -13.22 36.95 -7.25
C ARG A 115 -12.20 37.52 -8.22
N GLU A 116 -11.51 38.60 -7.83
CA GLU A 116 -10.43 39.20 -8.63
C GLU A 116 -9.31 38.20 -8.90
N ARG A 117 -8.92 37.41 -7.88
CA ARG A 117 -7.90 36.38 -8.02
C ARG A 117 -8.33 35.26 -8.96
N VAL A 118 -9.55 34.75 -8.83
CA VAL A 118 -10.08 33.72 -9.74
C VAL A 118 -10.11 34.26 -11.17
N ALA A 119 -10.61 35.48 -11.39
CA ALA A 119 -10.62 36.11 -12.71
C ALA A 119 -9.21 36.28 -13.29
N SER A 120 -8.24 36.70 -12.47
CA SER A 120 -6.82 36.83 -12.87
C SER A 120 -6.21 35.47 -13.25
N VAL A 121 -6.44 34.43 -12.46
CA VAL A 121 -5.90 33.09 -12.71
C VAL A 121 -6.50 32.48 -13.98
N VAL A 122 -7.82 32.59 -14.17
CA VAL A 122 -8.51 32.12 -15.38
C VAL A 122 -8.04 32.87 -16.63
N SER A 123 -7.89 34.19 -16.54
CA SER A 123 -7.37 35.00 -17.66
C SER A 123 -5.94 34.62 -18.03
N SER A 124 -5.08 34.31 -17.04
CA SER A 124 -3.72 33.86 -17.31
C SER A 124 -3.65 32.45 -17.91
N GLY A 125 -4.57 31.55 -17.52
CA GLY A 125 -4.61 30.17 -18.02
C GLY A 125 -5.07 30.07 -19.48
N GLN A 126 -5.92 31.00 -19.95
CA GLN A 126 -6.38 31.00 -21.34
C GLN A 126 -5.28 31.38 -22.35
N VAL A 127 -4.24 32.12 -21.92
CA VAL A 127 -3.16 32.54 -22.81
C VAL A 127 -2.23 31.37 -23.19
N GLU A 128 -2.14 30.32 -22.36
CA GLU A 128 -1.30 29.14 -22.65
C GLU A 128 -1.98 28.07 -23.51
N GLN A 129 -3.29 28.13 -23.76
CA GLN A 129 -4.03 27.13 -24.57
C GLN A 129 -4.42 27.59 -25.97
N ALA A 130 -4.23 28.86 -26.32
CA ALA A 130 -4.34 29.30 -27.71
C ALA A 130 -3.01 29.07 -28.42
N HIS A 131 -2.87 27.95 -29.15
CA HIS A 131 -1.81 27.79 -30.14
C HIS A 131 -1.81 28.98 -31.11
N PRO A 132 -0.73 29.78 -31.20
CA PRO A 132 -0.49 30.64 -32.35
C PRO A 132 0.16 29.80 -33.47
N PRO A 133 -0.04 30.15 -34.75
CA PRO A 133 0.76 29.59 -35.82
C PRO A 133 2.21 30.01 -35.58
N VAL A 134 3.11 29.05 -35.78
CA VAL A 134 4.57 29.16 -35.71
C VAL A 134 5.03 30.48 -36.35
N GLN A 135 5.33 31.46 -35.50
CA GLN A 135 6.19 32.59 -35.86
C GLN A 135 7.43 32.49 -34.99
N GLN A 136 8.54 32.30 -35.68
CA GLN A 136 9.89 32.25 -35.16
C GLN A 136 10.17 33.55 -34.41
N ALA A 137 10.15 33.49 -33.07
CA ALA A 137 10.69 34.52 -32.21
C ALA A 137 12.02 34.02 -31.63
N GLU A 138 12.99 34.93 -31.65
CA GLU A 138 14.43 34.72 -31.50
C GLU A 138 14.84 33.82 -30.31
N GLU A 139 15.80 32.93 -30.59
CA GLU A 139 16.43 31.99 -29.65
C GLU A 139 17.15 32.73 -28.51
N GLY A 140 16.39 33.07 -27.47
CA GLY A 140 16.96 33.13 -26.13
C GLY A 140 17.28 31.70 -25.70
N VAL A 141 18.55 31.29 -25.78
CA VAL A 141 19.03 29.97 -25.32
C VAL A 141 18.48 29.71 -23.93
N GLU A 142 17.42 28.91 -23.84
CA GLU A 142 16.81 28.55 -22.57
C GLU A 142 17.90 27.83 -21.78
N LYS A 143 18.39 28.47 -20.71
CA LYS A 143 19.52 27.94 -19.92
C LYS A 143 19.21 26.49 -19.58
N LYS A 144 20.14 25.55 -19.86
CA LYS A 144 19.97 24.09 -19.65
C LYS A 144 19.36 23.73 -18.28
N ALA A 145 19.66 24.52 -17.24
CA ALA A 145 19.09 24.39 -15.91
C ALA A 145 17.56 24.57 -15.85
N VAL A 146 16.98 25.45 -16.67
CA VAL A 146 15.53 25.70 -16.74
C VAL A 146 14.82 24.52 -17.41
N VAL A 147 15.35 24.04 -18.54
CA VAL A 147 14.83 22.85 -19.25
C VAL A 147 14.88 21.63 -18.33
N LEU A 148 15.99 21.42 -17.63
CA LEU A 148 16.14 20.30 -16.71
C LEU A 148 15.18 20.39 -15.51
N ARG A 149 14.98 21.58 -14.93
CA ARG A 149 13.97 21.79 -13.87
C ARG A 149 12.55 21.55 -14.37
N LYS A 150 12.22 21.96 -15.60
CA LYS A 150 10.93 21.67 -16.23
C LYS A 150 10.75 20.15 -16.41
N ALA A 151 11.77 19.44 -16.89
CA ALA A 151 11.73 17.99 -17.05
C ALA A 151 11.54 17.26 -15.71
N LEU A 152 12.28 17.65 -14.67
CA LEU A 152 12.11 17.10 -13.32
C LEU A 152 10.70 17.37 -12.78
N ARG A 153 10.18 18.60 -12.91
CA ARG A 153 8.80 18.94 -12.50
C ARG A 153 7.75 18.14 -13.27
N ALA A 154 7.94 17.92 -14.58
CA ALA A 154 7.03 17.12 -15.39
C ALA A 154 6.94 15.67 -14.90
N MET A 155 8.00 15.16 -14.26
CA MET A 155 8.01 13.85 -13.61
C MET A 155 7.50 13.90 -12.15
N ASN A 156 6.74 14.94 -11.79
CA ASN A 156 6.17 15.17 -10.46
C ASN A 156 7.20 15.19 -9.31
N ILE A 157 8.45 15.51 -9.66
CA ILE A 157 9.48 15.78 -8.69
C ILE A 157 9.34 17.24 -8.25
N GLU A 158 8.73 17.45 -7.08
CA GLU A 158 8.62 18.75 -6.43
C GLU A 158 9.80 18.97 -5.47
N GLY A 159 10.75 19.81 -5.87
CA GLY A 159 11.92 20.15 -5.04
C GLY A 159 12.87 21.11 -5.75
N SER A 160 13.67 21.86 -4.99
CA SER A 160 14.73 22.70 -5.57
C SER A 160 16.01 21.88 -5.73
N VAL A 161 16.22 21.27 -6.89
CA VAL A 161 17.53 20.71 -7.24
C VAL A 161 18.45 21.86 -7.65
N ARG A 162 19.56 22.02 -6.93
CA ARG A 162 20.59 22.98 -7.33
C ARG A 162 21.27 22.48 -8.60
N VAL A 163 21.42 23.37 -9.56
CA VAL A 163 22.11 23.15 -10.83
C VAL A 163 23.20 24.19 -10.94
N ASP A 164 24.39 23.75 -11.30
CA ASP A 164 25.50 24.63 -11.59
C ASP A 164 25.29 25.29 -12.97
N GLU A 165 25.25 26.61 -13.01
CA GLU A 165 24.92 27.37 -14.21
C GLU A 165 25.98 27.24 -15.31
N ASN A 166 27.24 27.02 -14.93
CA ASN A 166 28.36 26.94 -15.86
C ASN A 166 28.46 25.55 -16.51
N THR A 167 28.34 24.49 -15.72
CA THR A 167 28.49 23.11 -16.18
C THR A 167 27.16 22.46 -16.59
N GLY A 168 26.03 22.98 -16.11
CA GLY A 168 24.72 22.35 -16.28
C GLY A 168 24.53 21.07 -15.46
N MET A 169 25.46 20.76 -14.55
CA MET A 169 25.41 19.58 -13.69
C MET A 169 24.53 19.82 -12.46
N LEU A 170 23.88 18.77 -12.00
CA LEU A 170 22.89 18.80 -10.92
C LEU A 170 23.45 18.18 -9.64
N SER A 171 23.02 18.68 -8.48
CA SER A 171 23.40 18.14 -7.16
C SER A 171 22.81 16.74 -6.94
N ASP A 172 23.65 15.71 -6.89
CA ASP A 172 23.20 14.33 -6.62
C ASP A 172 22.60 14.20 -5.21
N ILE A 173 23.11 14.98 -4.26
CA ILE A 173 22.58 15.05 -2.88
C ILE A 173 21.16 15.61 -2.88
N ASP A 174 20.91 16.66 -3.67
CA ASP A 174 19.57 17.25 -3.72
C ASP A 174 18.59 16.29 -4.40
N VAL A 175 19.03 15.57 -5.43
CA VAL A 175 18.23 14.51 -6.08
C VAL A 175 17.87 13.39 -5.11
N ILE A 176 18.83 12.91 -4.31
CA ILE A 176 18.58 11.86 -3.33
C ILE A 176 17.64 12.34 -2.22
N ASN A 177 17.89 13.52 -1.65
CA ASN A 177 17.03 14.11 -0.60
C ASN A 177 15.59 14.33 -1.06
N MET A 178 15.43 14.70 -2.32
CA MET A 178 14.13 14.90 -2.94
C MET A 178 13.38 13.58 -3.15
N LEU A 179 14.08 12.49 -3.46
CA LEU A 179 13.52 11.14 -3.51
C LEU A 179 13.38 10.48 -2.13
N CYS A 180 14.05 11.02 -1.12
CA CYS A 180 14.04 10.51 0.25
C CYS A 180 13.72 11.66 1.21
N PRO A 181 12.48 12.22 1.16
CA PRO A 181 12.13 13.37 1.99
C PRO A 181 12.31 13.04 3.47
N GLY A 182 13.15 13.81 4.15
CA GLY A 182 13.53 13.61 5.56
C GLY A 182 14.92 13.01 5.77
N ALA A 183 15.60 12.55 4.72
CA ALA A 183 17.02 12.23 4.79
C ALA A 183 17.83 13.51 5.07
N SER A 184 18.80 13.43 5.99
CA SER A 184 19.76 14.51 6.14
C SER A 184 20.70 14.55 4.91
N PRO A 185 21.37 15.67 4.63
CA PRO A 185 22.39 15.72 3.58
C PRO A 185 23.50 14.68 3.73
N GLU A 186 23.82 14.31 4.97
CA GLU A 186 24.79 13.26 5.32
C GLU A 186 24.26 11.87 4.97
N ASP A 187 22.98 11.59 5.28
CA ASP A 187 22.34 10.34 4.89
C ASP A 187 22.27 10.19 3.36
N ALA A 188 21.94 11.28 2.65
CA ALA A 188 21.94 11.27 1.19
C ALA A 188 23.33 11.02 0.60
N ALA A 189 24.38 11.59 1.21
CA ALA A 189 25.76 11.30 0.83
C ALA A 189 26.12 9.82 1.09
N HIS A 190 25.73 9.26 2.23
CA HIS A 190 25.92 7.84 2.52
C HIS A 190 25.15 6.92 1.56
N MET A 191 23.93 7.29 1.17
CA MET A 191 23.16 6.55 0.18
C MET A 191 23.83 6.56 -1.19
N LEU A 192 24.35 7.72 -1.62
CA LEU A 192 25.13 7.81 -2.87
C LEU A 192 26.35 6.90 -2.82
N THR A 193 27.14 6.96 -1.74
CA THR A 193 28.32 6.09 -1.58
C THR A 193 27.97 4.61 -1.68
N ARG A 194 26.90 4.17 -1.00
CA ARG A 194 26.44 2.77 -1.06
C ARG A 194 26.01 2.34 -2.46
N VAL A 195 25.39 3.25 -3.22
CA VAL A 195 25.01 2.98 -4.62
C VAL A 195 26.27 2.73 -5.47
N LEU A 196 27.28 3.58 -5.31
CA LEU A 196 28.54 3.47 -6.04
C LEU A 196 29.33 2.21 -5.65
N GLU A 197 29.41 1.89 -4.36
CA GLU A 197 30.06 0.67 -3.87
C GLU A 197 29.38 -0.60 -4.40
N LYS A 198 28.04 -0.60 -4.45
CA LYS A 198 27.26 -1.74 -4.94
C LYS A 198 27.43 -1.94 -6.45
N GLU A 199 27.51 -0.86 -7.22
CA GLU A 199 27.77 -0.92 -8.66
C GLU A 199 29.17 -1.49 -8.93
N ALA A 200 30.19 -0.98 -8.23
CA ALA A 200 31.55 -1.50 -8.30
C ALA A 200 31.66 -2.99 -7.92
N ALA A 201 30.90 -3.44 -6.92
CA ALA A 201 30.88 -4.84 -6.51
C ALA A 201 30.10 -5.76 -7.47
N GLY A 202 29.10 -5.22 -8.20
CA GLY A 202 28.25 -5.96 -9.12
C GLY A 202 28.82 -6.12 -10.54
N GLY A 203 29.70 -5.23 -10.97
CA GLY A 203 30.27 -5.20 -12.32
C GLY A 203 31.27 -6.32 -12.65
N ALA A 204 31.79 -7.03 -11.65
CA ALA A 204 32.88 -8.00 -11.86
C ALA A 204 32.45 -9.33 -12.50
N ASN A 205 31.15 -9.66 -12.54
CA ASN A 205 30.73 -11.06 -12.76
C ASN A 205 29.98 -11.38 -14.05
N ASN A 206 29.66 -10.45 -14.97
CA ASN A 206 28.78 -10.85 -16.09
C ASN A 206 28.90 -10.21 -17.47
N HIS A 207 29.86 -9.32 -17.77
CA HIS A 207 30.02 -8.82 -19.14
C HIS A 207 31.46 -9.02 -19.63
N GLY A 208 31.62 -9.91 -20.61
CA GLY A 208 32.88 -10.08 -21.34
C GLY A 208 33.34 -8.77 -21.99
N PRO A 209 34.64 -8.67 -22.33
CA PRO A 209 35.27 -7.43 -22.74
C PRO A 209 34.74 -6.97 -24.11
N THR A 210 33.72 -6.11 -24.11
CA THR A 210 33.35 -5.33 -25.28
C THR A 210 34.10 -4.00 -25.28
N VAL A 211 34.67 -3.64 -26.42
CA VAL A 211 35.66 -2.56 -26.66
C VAL A 211 35.17 -1.14 -26.32
N HIS A 212 33.90 -0.97 -25.94
CA HIS A 212 33.34 0.30 -25.43
C HIS A 212 32.40 0.03 -24.25
N GLY A 213 32.93 -0.50 -23.15
CA GLY A 213 32.17 -0.62 -21.90
C GLY A 213 31.74 0.76 -21.37
N PRO A 214 30.54 0.89 -20.79
CA PRO A 214 30.12 2.13 -20.15
C PRO A 214 31.11 2.49 -19.03
N VAL A 215 31.52 3.77 -19.02
CA VAL A 215 32.38 4.33 -17.97
C VAL A 215 31.69 4.13 -16.61
N ALA A 216 32.45 3.64 -15.62
CA ALA A 216 31.93 3.36 -14.29
C ALA A 216 31.19 4.57 -13.71
N LEU A 217 30.11 4.31 -12.95
CA LEU A 217 29.23 5.39 -12.48
C LEU A 217 29.98 6.38 -11.58
N ALA A 218 30.93 5.90 -10.80
CA ALA A 218 31.77 6.72 -9.92
C ALA A 218 32.61 7.75 -10.70
N ASP A 219 33.12 7.39 -11.88
CA ASP A 219 33.98 8.25 -12.69
C ASP A 219 33.21 9.38 -13.38
N ARG A 220 31.88 9.23 -13.50
CA ARG A 220 30.97 10.21 -14.09
C ARG A 220 30.52 11.29 -13.09
N ILE A 221 30.73 11.07 -11.79
CA ILE A 221 30.35 12.01 -10.73
C ILE A 221 31.54 12.93 -10.40
N LYS A 222 31.32 14.24 -10.51
CA LYS A 222 32.32 15.26 -10.18
C LYS A 222 32.00 15.91 -8.85
N ARG A 223 33.00 16.33 -8.08
CA ARG A 223 32.78 17.15 -6.88
C ARG A 223 33.12 18.60 -7.18
N ILE A 224 32.12 19.48 -7.22
CA ILE A 224 32.30 20.91 -7.51
C ILE A 224 31.58 21.79 -6.48
N LYS A 225 31.97 23.06 -6.39
CA LYS A 225 31.19 24.07 -5.67
C LYS A 225 30.15 24.64 -6.63
N ILE A 226 28.88 24.28 -6.45
CA ILE A 226 27.77 24.70 -7.32
C ILE A 226 27.68 26.23 -7.32
N ASN A 227 27.79 26.84 -8.51
CA ASN A 227 27.82 28.29 -8.71
C ASN A 227 28.93 29.00 -7.90
N GLY A 228 30.04 28.31 -7.64
CA GLY A 228 31.18 28.83 -6.88
C GLY A 228 30.93 28.99 -5.37
N LYS A 229 29.80 28.54 -4.85
CA LYS A 229 29.39 28.74 -3.44
C LYS A 229 29.31 27.41 -2.69
N GLY A 230 29.55 27.47 -1.37
CA GLY A 230 29.38 26.34 -0.45
C GLY A 230 30.48 25.27 -0.54
N ASN A 231 30.14 24.06 -0.06
CA ASN A 231 31.03 22.91 -0.02
C ASN A 231 31.06 22.16 -1.36
N PRO A 232 32.18 21.51 -1.72
CA PRO A 232 32.24 20.61 -2.85
C PRO A 232 31.16 19.52 -2.74
N THR A 233 30.18 19.58 -3.64
CA THR A 233 29.01 18.70 -3.68
C THR A 233 29.18 17.74 -4.86
N PRO A 234 28.85 16.44 -4.72
CA PRO A 234 28.81 15.55 -5.87
C PRO A 234 27.72 16.02 -6.83
N VAL A 235 28.12 16.18 -8.08
CA VAL A 235 27.27 16.59 -9.19
C VAL A 235 27.45 15.63 -10.35
N SER A 236 26.38 15.48 -11.11
CA SER A 236 26.37 14.65 -12.30
C SER A 236 25.58 15.32 -13.43
N ASP A 237 25.70 14.80 -14.65
CA ASP A 237 24.82 15.20 -15.75
C ASP A 237 23.45 14.51 -15.63
N ALA A 238 22.47 14.94 -16.43
CA ALA A 238 21.12 14.39 -16.35
C ALA A 238 21.06 12.87 -16.59
N PRO A 239 21.76 12.28 -17.58
CA PRO A 239 21.79 10.83 -17.76
C PRO A 239 22.34 10.09 -16.53
N THR A 240 23.43 10.57 -15.95
CA THR A 240 24.05 9.97 -14.77
C THR A 240 23.15 10.09 -13.54
N ALA A 241 22.48 11.23 -13.36
CA ALA A 241 21.51 11.41 -12.30
C ALA A 241 20.34 10.44 -12.41
N ILE A 242 19.79 10.23 -13.62
CA ILE A 242 18.73 9.26 -13.86
C ILE A 242 19.21 7.87 -13.44
N GLU A 243 20.41 7.47 -13.85
CA GLU A 243 20.99 6.17 -13.48
C GLU A 243 21.14 6.01 -11.96
N ILE A 244 21.61 7.05 -11.25
CA ILE A 244 21.64 7.08 -9.78
C ILE A 244 20.24 6.85 -9.21
N ILE A 245 19.22 7.55 -9.73
CA ILE A 245 17.83 7.39 -9.28
C ILE A 245 17.35 5.94 -9.49
N TRP A 246 17.72 5.31 -10.59
CA TRP A 246 17.37 3.92 -10.88
C TRP A 246 18.03 2.91 -9.93
N LEU A 247 19.19 3.23 -9.38
CA LEU A 247 19.91 2.36 -8.43
C LEU A 247 19.49 2.56 -6.98
N LEU A 248 18.79 3.66 -6.65
CA LEU A 248 18.34 3.92 -5.28
C LEU A 248 17.27 2.90 -4.82
N PRO A 249 17.41 2.33 -3.60
CA PRO A 249 16.45 1.37 -3.05
C PRO A 249 15.18 2.02 -2.45
N ALA A 250 15.08 3.36 -2.49
CA ALA A 250 14.04 4.10 -1.79
C ALA A 250 12.63 3.93 -2.41
N ARG A 251 11.60 3.99 -1.55
CA ARG A 251 10.19 3.90 -1.97
C ARG A 251 9.80 5.00 -2.96
N ALA A 252 10.30 6.22 -2.79
CA ALA A 252 10.01 7.29 -3.75
C ALA A 252 10.84 7.16 -5.04
N ALA A 253 12.06 6.58 -5.00
CA ALA A 253 12.77 6.20 -6.23
C ALA A 253 12.03 5.09 -7.00
N ARG A 254 11.30 4.21 -6.32
CA ARG A 254 10.38 3.24 -6.96
C ARG A 254 9.17 3.93 -7.59
N GLU A 255 8.53 4.86 -6.90
CA GLU A 255 7.38 5.59 -7.45
C GLU A 255 7.80 6.52 -8.61
N PHE A 256 9.01 7.09 -8.53
CA PHE A 256 9.61 7.84 -9.62
C PHE A 256 9.87 6.93 -10.82
N ARG A 257 10.59 5.80 -10.66
CA ARG A 257 10.79 4.83 -11.76
C ARG A 257 9.47 4.44 -12.44
N LYS A 258 8.42 4.28 -11.65
CA LYS A 258 7.07 3.96 -12.14
C LYS A 258 6.49 5.10 -12.99
N GLN A 259 6.54 6.35 -12.52
CA GLN A 259 6.05 7.52 -13.27
C GLN A 259 6.91 7.86 -14.50
N SER A 260 8.23 7.68 -14.39
CA SER A 260 9.17 7.92 -15.47
C SER A 260 9.09 6.85 -16.55
N ALA A 261 8.76 5.60 -16.22
CA ALA A 261 8.61 4.52 -17.19
C ALA A 261 7.50 4.82 -18.23
N ASP A 262 6.37 5.38 -17.78
CA ASP A 262 5.29 5.82 -18.68
C ASP A 262 5.75 6.94 -19.64
N THR A 263 6.50 7.91 -19.12
CA THR A 263 7.03 9.02 -19.91
C THR A 263 8.10 8.56 -20.90
N ILE A 264 9.01 7.68 -20.47
CA ILE A 264 10.08 7.11 -21.30
C ILE A 264 9.49 6.20 -22.39
N ALA A 265 8.49 5.36 -22.07
CA ALA A 265 7.79 4.55 -23.06
C ALA A 265 7.10 5.43 -24.12
N ARG A 266 6.47 6.54 -23.69
CA ARG A 266 5.83 7.49 -24.62
C ARG A 266 6.83 8.21 -25.52
N VAL A 267 8.00 8.59 -25.01
CA VAL A 267 9.03 9.31 -25.77
C VAL A 267 9.79 8.40 -26.73
N LEU A 268 10.03 7.14 -26.34
CA LEU A 268 10.82 6.18 -27.14
C LEU A 268 9.95 5.29 -28.05
N GLY A 269 8.63 5.52 -28.11
CA GLY A 269 7.70 4.69 -28.90
C GLY A 269 7.51 3.27 -28.34
N GLY A 270 7.80 3.07 -27.05
CA GLY A 270 7.55 1.83 -26.34
C GLY A 270 6.06 1.62 -26.07
N ASP A 271 5.65 0.37 -25.94
CA ASP A 271 4.26 0.01 -25.65
C ASP A 271 3.88 0.42 -24.22
N VAL A 272 3.16 1.53 -24.11
CA VAL A 272 2.68 2.11 -22.85
C VAL A 272 1.68 1.18 -22.14
N SER A 273 1.01 0.29 -22.88
CA SER A 273 0.06 -0.68 -22.30
C SER A 273 0.76 -1.69 -21.39
N LEU A 274 2.03 -2.00 -21.67
CA LEU A 274 2.85 -2.89 -20.86
C LEU A 274 3.17 -2.29 -19.48
N CYS A 275 3.41 -0.98 -19.40
CA CYS A 275 3.60 -0.27 -18.13
C CYS A 275 2.34 -0.38 -17.25
N ALA A 276 1.16 -0.11 -17.83
CA ALA A 276 -0.12 -0.25 -17.14
C ALA A 276 -0.39 -1.70 -16.69
N GLU A 277 -0.04 -2.69 -17.53
CA GLU A 277 -0.19 -4.10 -17.18
C GLU A 277 0.72 -4.52 -16.03
N ILE A 278 1.99 -4.10 -16.06
CA ILE A 278 2.96 -4.36 -14.98
C ILE A 278 2.48 -3.73 -13.68
N GLU A 279 1.95 -2.51 -13.72
CA GLU A 279 1.35 -1.86 -12.56
C GLU A 279 0.16 -2.64 -12.03
N GLN A 280 -0.74 -3.09 -12.90
CA GLN A 280 -1.92 -3.87 -12.51
C GLN A 280 -1.53 -5.24 -11.93
N ARG A 281 -0.48 -5.87 -12.45
CA ARG A 281 0.09 -7.11 -11.89
C ARG A 281 0.73 -6.84 -10.52
N CYS A 282 1.49 -5.76 -10.39
CA CYS A 282 2.11 -5.35 -9.13
C CYS A 282 1.06 -4.99 -8.06
N ALA A 283 0.00 -4.28 -8.42
CA ALA A 283 -1.11 -3.95 -7.53
C ALA A 283 -1.89 -5.21 -7.11
N ARG A 284 -2.17 -6.14 -8.05
CA ARG A 284 -2.75 -7.45 -7.72
C ARG A 284 -1.89 -8.23 -6.72
N LEU A 285 -0.59 -8.29 -6.96
CA LEU A 285 0.36 -8.95 -6.05
C LEU A 285 0.39 -8.27 -4.68
N GLN A 286 0.39 -6.94 -4.61
CA GLN A 286 0.37 -6.21 -3.34
C GLN A 286 -0.94 -6.34 -2.56
N ASN A 287 -2.06 -6.63 -3.24
CA ASN A 287 -3.33 -6.89 -2.57
C ASN A 287 -3.36 -8.26 -1.89
N THR A 288 -2.54 -9.21 -2.36
CA THR A 288 -2.39 -10.53 -1.73
C THR A 288 -1.31 -10.51 -0.64
N GLU A 289 -1.55 -11.25 0.45
CA GLU A 289 -0.58 -11.37 1.55
C GLU A 289 0.72 -12.04 1.10
N ASP A 290 0.61 -13.10 0.29
CA ASP A 290 1.74 -13.81 -0.30
C ASP A 290 2.55 -12.91 -1.26
N GLY A 291 1.89 -12.08 -2.07
CA GLY A 291 2.58 -11.17 -2.98
C GLY A 291 3.29 -10.01 -2.27
N ARG A 292 2.79 -9.56 -1.11
CA ARG A 292 3.52 -8.62 -0.23
C ARG A 292 4.77 -9.26 0.37
N ALA A 293 4.65 -10.49 0.87
CA ALA A 293 5.79 -11.22 1.43
C ALA A 293 6.82 -11.58 0.36
N TYR A 294 6.39 -11.97 -0.85
CA TYR A 294 7.27 -12.20 -2.00
C TYR A 294 8.02 -10.92 -2.42
N GLN A 295 7.34 -9.77 -2.52
CA GLN A 295 8.00 -8.49 -2.80
C GLN A 295 9.00 -8.11 -1.71
N SER A 296 8.66 -8.30 -0.44
CA SER A 296 9.55 -8.03 0.68
C SER A 296 10.84 -8.86 0.60
N VAL A 297 10.73 -10.15 0.26
CA VAL A 297 11.87 -11.06 0.07
C VAL A 297 12.72 -10.66 -1.14
N MET A 298 12.10 -10.35 -2.29
CA MET A 298 12.84 -10.04 -3.52
C MET A 298 13.49 -8.65 -3.51
N THR A 299 12.90 -7.67 -2.82
CA THR A 299 13.42 -6.30 -2.75
C THR A 299 14.33 -6.03 -1.55
N GLY A 300 14.48 -6.98 -0.63
CA GLY A 300 15.33 -6.84 0.56
C GLY A 300 14.86 -5.79 1.57
N GLN A 301 13.57 -5.44 1.59
CA GLN A 301 13.00 -4.38 2.44
C GLN A 301 12.62 -4.83 3.87
N ALA A 302 12.92 -6.08 4.27
CA ALA A 302 12.67 -6.54 5.63
C ALA A 302 13.62 -5.85 6.65
N PRO A 303 13.16 -5.57 7.89
CA PRO A 303 14.01 -5.00 8.93
C PRO A 303 15.25 -5.87 9.13
N THR A 304 16.41 -5.20 9.21
CA THR A 304 17.76 -5.77 9.22
C THR A 304 18.01 -6.66 10.45
N LYS A 305 17.40 -7.84 10.51
CA LYS A 305 17.91 -8.97 11.29
C LYS A 305 18.82 -9.76 10.35
N LYS A 306 20.08 -9.95 10.77
CA LYS A 306 21.18 -10.61 10.04
C LYS A 306 20.64 -11.60 8.99
N HIS A 307 20.71 -11.20 7.73
CA HIS A 307 20.24 -12.00 6.61
C HIS A 307 21.07 -13.30 6.61
N LYS A 308 20.48 -14.42 7.04
CA LYS A 308 21.10 -15.72 6.82
C LYS A 308 21.22 -15.87 5.30
N SER A 309 22.45 -16.08 4.83
CA SER A 309 22.76 -16.44 3.44
C SER A 309 21.79 -17.52 2.98
N LEU A 310 21.45 -17.51 1.70
CA LEU A 310 20.70 -18.62 1.11
C LEU A 310 21.42 -19.93 1.47
N PRO A 311 20.68 -21.02 1.77
CA PRO A 311 21.30 -22.30 2.06
C PRO A 311 22.23 -22.69 0.91
N GLU A 312 23.38 -23.27 1.21
CA GLU A 312 24.41 -23.63 0.21
C GLU A 312 23.86 -24.58 -0.87
N TRP A 313 22.90 -25.45 -0.51
CA TRP A 313 22.21 -26.33 -1.46
C TRP A 313 21.30 -25.58 -2.45
N PHE A 314 20.95 -24.32 -2.19
CA PHE A 314 20.00 -23.54 -2.99
C PHE A 314 20.55 -23.23 -4.39
N GLU A 315 21.86 -23.11 -4.56
CA GLU A 315 22.47 -22.90 -5.87
C GLU A 315 22.23 -24.10 -6.80
N TYR A 316 22.40 -25.31 -6.25
CA TYR A 316 22.29 -26.58 -6.96
C TYR A 316 20.86 -27.16 -7.00
N ALA A 317 19.89 -26.49 -6.39
CA ALA A 317 18.51 -26.94 -6.35
C ALA A 317 17.79 -26.85 -7.71
N THR A 318 16.89 -27.80 -7.96
CA THR A 318 15.96 -27.75 -9.11
C THR A 318 15.01 -26.55 -9.00
N SER A 319 14.40 -26.16 -10.12
CA SER A 319 13.42 -25.06 -10.15
C SER A 319 12.27 -25.28 -9.16
N ASP A 320 11.79 -26.52 -9.03
CA ASP A 320 10.69 -26.87 -8.12
C ASP A 320 11.11 -26.77 -6.65
N GLN A 321 12.32 -27.22 -6.32
CA GLN A 321 12.87 -27.09 -4.96
C GLN A 321 13.11 -25.62 -4.59
N LYS A 322 13.60 -24.81 -5.54
CA LYS A 322 13.76 -23.35 -5.37
C LYS A 322 12.41 -22.69 -5.12
N SER A 323 11.41 -23.04 -5.92
CA SER A 323 10.02 -22.55 -5.78
C SER A 323 9.41 -22.94 -4.43
N ALA A 324 9.56 -24.20 -4.01
CA ALA A 324 9.06 -24.70 -2.73
C ALA A 324 9.74 -24.01 -1.53
N TYR A 325 11.06 -23.79 -1.59
CA TYR A 325 11.79 -23.06 -0.56
C TYR A 325 11.34 -21.60 -0.47
N VAL A 326 11.18 -20.91 -1.61
CA VAL A 326 10.68 -19.53 -1.64
C VAL A 326 9.27 -19.48 -1.06
N ALA A 327 8.38 -20.40 -1.43
CA ALA A 327 7.03 -20.49 -0.88
C ALA A 327 7.03 -20.74 0.64
N ALA A 328 7.87 -21.64 1.14
CA ALA A 328 8.02 -21.89 2.58
C ALA A 328 8.57 -20.67 3.34
N LYS A 329 9.54 -19.95 2.74
CA LYS A 329 10.13 -18.73 3.31
C LYS A 329 9.14 -17.56 3.33
N VAL A 330 8.35 -17.40 2.27
CA VAL A 330 7.23 -16.44 2.18
C VAL A 330 6.20 -16.74 3.27
N LYS A 331 5.76 -18.00 3.37
CA LYS A 331 4.82 -18.45 4.41
C LYS A 331 5.34 -18.18 5.82
N LYS A 332 6.64 -18.44 6.07
CA LYS A 332 7.28 -18.09 7.35
C LYS A 332 7.25 -16.59 7.59
N SER A 333 7.60 -15.77 6.61
CA SER A 333 7.61 -14.31 6.75
C SER A 333 6.22 -13.77 7.10
N VAL A 334 5.18 -14.26 6.44
CA VAL A 334 3.79 -13.87 6.73
C VAL A 334 3.44 -14.17 8.19
N VAL A 335 3.73 -15.39 8.64
CA VAL A 335 3.42 -15.83 10.01
C VAL A 335 4.22 -15.03 11.07
N VAL A 336 5.47 -14.68 10.78
CA VAL A 336 6.28 -13.83 11.69
C VAL A 336 5.72 -12.42 11.77
N THR A 337 5.31 -11.82 10.63
CA THR A 337 4.66 -10.51 10.63
C THR A 337 3.31 -10.54 11.36
N GLU A 338 2.56 -11.64 11.25
CA GLU A 338 1.32 -11.85 12.01
C GLU A 338 1.59 -11.86 13.52
N LEU A 339 2.66 -12.51 13.98
CA LEU A 339 3.09 -12.48 15.40
C LEU A 339 3.49 -11.07 15.86
N GLU A 340 4.24 -10.32 15.05
CA GLU A 340 4.64 -8.94 15.36
C GLU A 340 3.43 -8.01 15.45
N MET A 341 2.48 -8.14 14.51
CA MET A 341 1.22 -7.41 14.53
C MET A 341 0.40 -7.77 15.77
N HIS A 342 0.38 -9.04 16.16
CA HIS A 342 -0.25 -9.43 17.41
C HIS A 342 0.40 -8.75 18.62
N GLU A 343 1.72 -8.66 18.70
CA GLU A 343 2.33 -7.95 19.84
C GLU A 343 1.94 -6.46 19.89
N VAL A 344 1.92 -5.78 18.74
CA VAL A 344 1.51 -4.36 18.64
C VAL A 344 0.04 -4.17 19.04
N CYS A 345 -0.86 -5.03 18.58
CA CYS A 345 -2.28 -4.96 18.93
C CYS A 345 -2.51 -5.21 20.42
N LYS A 346 -1.76 -6.13 21.03
CA LYS A 346 -1.82 -6.40 22.48
C LYS A 346 -1.44 -5.16 23.27
N VAL A 347 -0.27 -4.57 22.99
CA VAL A 347 0.19 -3.34 23.65
C VAL A 347 -0.82 -2.20 23.48
N GLY A 348 -1.40 -2.06 22.28
CA GLY A 348 -2.44 -1.08 22.01
C GLY A 348 -3.69 -1.28 22.87
N LEU A 349 -4.20 -2.50 22.96
CA LEU A 349 -5.41 -2.83 23.74
C LEU A 349 -5.19 -2.72 25.25
N GLU A 350 -4.01 -3.11 25.75
CA GLU A 350 -3.61 -2.92 27.14
C GLU A 350 -3.56 -1.43 27.50
N SER A 351 -3.03 -0.58 26.61
CA SER A 351 -2.91 0.86 26.85
C SER A 351 -4.25 1.60 26.99
N VAL A 352 -5.33 1.08 26.38
CA VAL A 352 -6.67 1.65 26.46
C VAL A 352 -7.55 0.97 27.52
N GLY A 353 -6.99 0.04 28.31
CA GLY A 353 -7.72 -0.70 29.34
C GLY A 353 -8.83 -1.61 28.81
N GLN A 354 -8.78 -1.97 27.52
CA GLN A 354 -9.77 -2.83 26.86
C GLN A 354 -9.32 -4.29 26.75
N PHE A 355 -8.21 -4.66 27.38
CA PHE A 355 -7.71 -6.02 27.39
C PHE A 355 -8.17 -6.73 28.67
N ALA A 356 -9.35 -7.36 28.62
CA ALA A 356 -9.87 -8.13 29.75
C ALA A 356 -9.20 -9.52 29.79
N GLY A 357 -9.24 -10.20 30.94
CA GLY A 357 -8.66 -11.55 31.08
C GLY A 357 -9.25 -12.61 30.11
N ARG A 358 -10.43 -12.36 29.55
CA ARG A 358 -11.01 -13.17 28.47
C ARG A 358 -10.29 -12.97 27.14
N ASP A 359 -9.96 -11.72 26.82
CA ASP A 359 -9.26 -11.37 25.59
C ASP A 359 -7.83 -11.92 25.66
N GLU A 360 -7.20 -11.90 26.83
CA GLU A 360 -5.86 -12.44 27.07
C GLU A 360 -5.76 -13.94 26.73
N ILE A 361 -6.77 -14.76 27.09
CA ILE A 361 -6.80 -16.19 26.78
C ILE A 361 -6.97 -16.42 25.28
N GLU A 362 -7.94 -15.74 24.63
CA GLU A 362 -8.14 -15.84 23.18
C GLU A 362 -6.90 -15.39 22.41
N TYR A 363 -6.24 -14.35 22.90
CA TYR A 363 -5.01 -13.84 22.33
C TYR A 363 -3.86 -14.85 22.44
N ALA A 364 -3.68 -15.44 23.61
CA ALA A 364 -2.66 -16.45 23.85
C ALA A 364 -2.87 -17.69 22.97
N ASP A 365 -4.12 -18.10 22.73
CA ASP A 365 -4.42 -19.22 21.82
C ASP A 365 -4.09 -18.90 20.37
N ARG A 366 -4.43 -17.70 19.89
CA ARG A 366 -4.07 -17.24 18.53
C ARG A 366 -2.56 -17.15 18.36
N ILE A 367 -1.83 -16.58 19.32
CA ILE A 367 -0.36 -16.54 19.29
C ILE A 367 0.22 -17.96 19.25
N ARG A 368 -0.28 -18.90 20.08
CA ARG A 368 0.19 -20.29 20.09
C ARG A 368 -0.09 -21.03 18.79
N ASP A 369 -1.21 -20.75 18.12
CA ASP A 369 -1.48 -21.30 16.79
C ASP A 369 -0.51 -20.74 15.75
N THR A 370 -0.34 -19.42 15.71
CA THR A 370 0.58 -18.74 14.80
C THR A 370 2.03 -19.19 15.02
N GLN A 371 2.46 -19.36 16.27
CA GLN A 371 3.77 -19.95 16.61
C GLN A 371 3.91 -21.39 16.09
N ARG A 372 2.88 -22.24 16.24
CA ARG A 372 2.89 -23.60 15.67
C ARG A 372 2.99 -23.58 14.15
N ARG A 373 2.32 -22.64 13.47
CA ARG A 373 2.45 -22.44 12.02
C ARG A 373 3.86 -22.01 11.63
N ALA A 374 4.51 -21.15 12.42
CA ALA A 374 5.89 -20.72 12.21
C ALA A 374 6.87 -21.88 12.35
N SER A 375 6.73 -22.69 13.42
CA SER A 375 7.58 -23.86 13.64
C SER A 375 7.45 -24.92 12.53
N ARG A 376 6.25 -25.12 11.97
CA ARG A 376 6.07 -26.00 10.81
C ARG A 376 6.83 -25.49 9.58
N ALA A 377 6.83 -24.17 9.35
CA ALA A 377 7.60 -23.59 8.26
C ALA A 377 9.11 -23.71 8.49
N ASP A 378 9.57 -23.60 9.75
CA ASP A 378 10.97 -23.83 10.11
C ASP A 378 11.40 -25.28 9.90
N ASN A 379 10.56 -26.25 10.24
CA ASN A 379 10.84 -27.66 9.99
C ASN A 379 10.93 -27.98 8.49
N LEU A 380 10.16 -27.27 7.65
CA LEU A 380 10.25 -27.40 6.19
C LEU A 380 11.52 -26.76 5.62
N LEU A 381 12.03 -25.69 6.24
CA LEU A 381 13.24 -24.99 5.81
C LEU A 381 14.53 -25.62 6.36
N GLY A 382 14.44 -26.36 7.47
CA GLY A 382 15.55 -27.01 8.16
C GLY A 382 15.72 -28.49 7.83
N ALA A 383 14.81 -29.10 7.07
CA ALA A 383 14.97 -30.47 6.60
C ALA A 383 16.21 -30.54 5.68
N PRO A 384 17.20 -31.41 5.97
CA PRO A 384 18.35 -31.59 5.10
C PRO A 384 17.86 -32.05 3.72
N ALA A 385 18.45 -31.47 2.66
CA ALA A 385 18.19 -31.93 1.31
C ALA A 385 18.53 -33.43 1.22
N PRO A 386 17.71 -34.25 0.54
CA PRO A 386 18.04 -35.65 0.32
C PRO A 386 19.40 -35.73 -0.36
N SER A 387 20.33 -36.49 0.23
CA SER A 387 21.72 -36.54 -0.22
C SER A 387 21.80 -37.15 -1.62
N PRO A 388 22.64 -36.64 -2.54
CA PRO A 388 22.75 -37.17 -3.91
C PRO A 388 23.31 -38.59 -3.99
N GLY A 389 23.79 -39.15 -2.87
CA GLY A 389 24.46 -40.45 -2.80
C GLY A 389 23.58 -41.65 -2.45
N ASP A 390 22.30 -41.45 -2.11
CA ASP A 390 21.38 -42.53 -1.70
C ASP A 390 20.45 -42.97 -2.85
N VAL A 391 20.96 -42.96 -4.09
CA VAL A 391 20.29 -43.51 -5.28
C VAL A 391 20.73 -44.97 -5.54
N GLY A 392 21.07 -45.69 -4.48
CA GLY A 392 21.35 -47.13 -4.51
C GLY A 392 20.10 -47.93 -4.13
N ASP A 393 19.41 -48.49 -5.13
CA ASP A 393 18.51 -49.65 -5.04
C ASP A 393 17.41 -49.67 -3.96
N SER A 394 16.96 -48.52 -3.47
CA SER A 394 15.61 -48.40 -2.94
C SER A 394 14.75 -47.74 -4.00
N SER A 395 14.20 -48.57 -4.87
CA SER A 395 12.91 -48.32 -5.52
C SER A 395 11.88 -48.12 -4.41
N THR A 396 11.89 -46.92 -3.81
CA THR A 396 10.71 -46.33 -3.19
C THR A 396 9.77 -46.15 -4.35
N LEU A 397 8.99 -47.21 -4.59
CA LEU A 397 7.70 -47.13 -5.22
C LEU A 397 7.08 -45.86 -4.64
N ILE A 398 6.98 -44.82 -5.48
CA ILE A 398 6.01 -43.77 -5.25
C ILE A 398 4.73 -44.56 -5.15
N ALA A 399 4.29 -44.81 -3.91
CA ALA A 399 3.09 -45.57 -3.65
C ALA A 399 2.00 -44.77 -4.34
N THR A 400 1.59 -45.24 -5.52
CA THR A 400 0.34 -44.83 -6.14
C THR A 400 -0.67 -44.90 -5.00
N PRO A 401 -1.29 -43.77 -4.60
CA PRO A 401 -2.09 -43.73 -3.40
C PRO A 401 -3.10 -44.86 -3.51
N PHE A 402 -2.93 -45.88 -2.65
CA PHE A 402 -3.80 -47.03 -2.67
C PHE A 402 -5.18 -46.48 -2.35
N ASP A 403 -6.08 -46.56 -3.34
CA ASP A 403 -7.38 -45.91 -3.27
C ASP A 403 -8.29 -46.70 -2.32
N ASN A 404 -8.03 -46.56 -1.02
CA ASN A 404 -8.85 -47.08 0.08
C ASN A 404 -10.14 -46.25 0.23
N SER A 405 -10.64 -45.64 -0.84
CA SER A 405 -11.88 -44.84 -0.80
C SER A 405 -13.12 -45.70 -0.79
N ILE A 406 -13.01 -46.98 -1.19
CA ILE A 406 -14.09 -47.97 -1.25
C ILE A 406 -13.75 -49.11 -0.31
N ASP A 407 -14.70 -49.46 0.55
CA ASP A 407 -14.61 -50.61 1.43
C ASP A 407 -14.69 -51.88 0.57
N PRO A 408 -13.66 -52.76 0.59
CA PRO A 408 -13.65 -53.96 -0.22
C PRO A 408 -14.74 -54.97 0.16
N GLU A 409 -15.24 -54.94 1.40
CA GLU A 409 -16.27 -55.88 1.87
C GLU A 409 -17.68 -55.39 1.53
N THR A 410 -17.93 -54.09 1.65
CA THR A 410 -19.29 -53.52 1.47
C THR A 410 -19.51 -52.85 0.11
N GLY A 411 -18.44 -52.58 -0.64
CA GLY A 411 -18.47 -51.85 -1.92
C GLY A 411 -18.90 -50.38 -1.78
N LYS A 412 -19.01 -49.86 -0.54
CA LYS A 412 -19.43 -48.49 -0.25
C LYS A 412 -18.23 -47.59 -0.04
N LEU A 413 -18.45 -46.28 -0.21
CA LEU A 413 -17.42 -45.29 0.09
C LEU A 413 -17.09 -45.30 1.59
N ILE A 414 -15.81 -45.44 1.92
CA ILE A 414 -15.31 -45.30 3.29
C ILE A 414 -15.46 -43.84 3.71
N ALA A 415 -16.05 -43.62 4.89
CA ALA A 415 -16.18 -42.30 5.48
C ALA A 415 -14.84 -41.58 5.54
N THR A 416 -14.80 -40.31 5.13
CA THR A 416 -13.57 -39.53 4.92
C THR A 416 -12.62 -39.49 6.12
N HIS A 417 -13.13 -39.58 7.34
CA HIS A 417 -12.28 -39.57 8.54
C HIS A 417 -11.54 -40.90 8.77
N LYS A 418 -12.02 -42.00 8.16
CA LYS A 418 -11.41 -43.35 8.25
C LYS A 418 -10.38 -43.62 7.15
N VAL A 419 -10.32 -42.79 6.10
CA VAL A 419 -9.29 -42.92 5.06
C VAL A 419 -8.00 -42.18 5.43
N SER A 420 -6.91 -42.52 4.73
CA SER A 420 -5.59 -41.93 4.95
C SER A 420 -5.57 -40.40 4.71
N ALA A 421 -4.61 -39.72 5.34
CA ALA A 421 -4.46 -38.26 5.23
C ALA A 421 -4.29 -37.78 3.78
N SER A 422 -3.61 -38.57 2.94
CA SER A 422 -3.41 -38.28 1.52
C SER A 422 -4.72 -38.29 0.71
N VAL A 423 -5.68 -39.15 1.09
CA VAL A 423 -6.96 -39.29 0.38
C VAL A 423 -8.01 -38.30 0.90
N ARG A 424 -8.09 -38.05 2.22
CA ARG A 424 -9.06 -37.09 2.77
C ARG A 424 -8.69 -35.62 2.51
N GLY A 425 -7.40 -35.33 2.39
CA GLY A 425 -6.85 -33.99 2.27
C GLY A 425 -6.98 -33.16 3.56
N PRO A 426 -6.73 -31.83 3.52
CA PRO A 426 -6.75 -30.99 4.71
C PRO A 426 -8.15 -30.87 5.33
N GLU A 427 -8.19 -30.58 6.63
CA GLU A 427 -9.43 -30.20 7.30
C GLU A 427 -10.04 -28.95 6.67
N THR A 428 -11.37 -28.90 6.61
CA THR A 428 -12.13 -27.72 6.18
C THR A 428 -13.27 -27.44 7.17
N SER A 429 -13.92 -26.29 7.05
CA SER A 429 -15.04 -25.89 7.89
C SER A 429 -16.12 -25.18 7.07
N ILE A 430 -17.30 -25.04 7.68
CA ILE A 430 -18.41 -24.29 7.08
C ILE A 430 -17.95 -22.86 6.73
N CYS A 431 -17.17 -22.22 7.60
CA CYS A 431 -16.66 -20.85 7.36
C CYS A 431 -15.72 -20.79 6.15
N VAL A 432 -14.81 -21.76 6.01
CA VAL A 432 -13.85 -21.81 4.90
C VAL A 432 -14.57 -21.99 3.57
N GLU A 433 -15.51 -22.93 3.49
CA GLU A 433 -16.27 -23.19 2.26
C GLU A 433 -17.26 -22.07 1.94
N ALA A 434 -17.87 -21.44 2.95
CA ALA A 434 -18.75 -20.29 2.75
C ALA A 434 -17.99 -19.07 2.18
N ALA A 435 -16.76 -18.83 2.66
CA ALA A 435 -15.90 -17.78 2.13
C ALA A 435 -15.55 -18.02 0.65
N LYS A 436 -15.26 -19.26 0.25
CA LYS A 436 -15.01 -19.62 -1.16
C LYS A 436 -16.22 -19.34 -2.05
N LEU A 437 -17.42 -19.51 -1.52
CA LEU A 437 -18.67 -19.21 -2.23
C LEU A 437 -19.06 -17.72 -2.19
N GLY A 438 -18.36 -16.88 -1.42
CA GLY A 438 -18.76 -15.49 -1.21
C GLY A 438 -20.07 -15.34 -0.42
N ILE A 439 -20.43 -16.34 0.40
CA ILE A 439 -21.68 -16.37 1.18
C ILE A 439 -21.37 -16.24 2.66
N SER A 440 -22.08 -15.35 3.36
CA SER A 440 -22.02 -15.28 4.83
C SER A 440 -23.08 -16.21 5.44
N THR A 441 -22.65 -17.18 6.26
CA THR A 441 -23.58 -18.10 6.94
C THR A 441 -24.22 -17.48 8.18
N GLY A 442 -23.57 -16.50 8.81
CA GLY A 442 -24.07 -15.79 10.00
C GLY A 442 -24.67 -16.72 11.05
N GLU A 443 -25.89 -16.40 11.50
CA GLU A 443 -26.64 -17.18 12.50
C GLU A 443 -27.19 -18.52 11.95
N ARG A 444 -27.16 -18.72 10.63
CA ARG A 444 -27.62 -19.95 9.97
C ARG A 444 -26.56 -21.05 9.96
N ALA A 445 -25.34 -20.81 10.45
CA ALA A 445 -24.27 -21.82 10.49
C ALA A 445 -24.71 -23.14 11.18
N GLY A 446 -25.52 -23.06 12.24
CA GLY A 446 -26.07 -24.24 12.90
C GLY A 446 -27.04 -25.05 12.02
N GLN A 447 -27.82 -24.37 11.16
CA GLN A 447 -28.70 -25.03 10.18
C GLN A 447 -27.88 -25.69 9.06
N VAL A 448 -26.85 -24.99 8.55
CA VAL A 448 -25.89 -25.54 7.59
C VAL A 448 -25.24 -26.82 8.13
N GLY A 449 -24.79 -26.81 9.39
CA GLY A 449 -24.19 -27.99 10.02
C GLY A 449 -25.15 -29.18 10.16
N LYS A 450 -26.47 -28.94 10.31
CA LYS A 450 -27.49 -30.00 10.31
C LYS A 450 -27.71 -30.59 8.91
N VAL A 451 -27.72 -29.75 7.87
CA VAL A 451 -27.87 -30.19 6.48
C VAL A 451 -26.61 -30.93 6.01
N ALA A 452 -25.42 -30.41 6.29
CA ALA A 452 -24.14 -31.05 5.96
C ALA A 452 -24.03 -32.44 6.61
N LYS A 453 -24.45 -32.58 7.87
CA LYS A 453 -24.54 -33.88 8.56
C LYS A 453 -25.44 -34.87 7.81
N ARG A 454 -26.63 -34.43 7.39
CA ARG A 454 -27.58 -35.27 6.64
C ARG A 454 -27.00 -35.71 5.30
N LEU A 455 -26.40 -34.79 4.54
CA LEU A 455 -25.75 -35.09 3.26
C LEU A 455 -24.57 -36.06 3.44
N TYR A 456 -23.81 -35.91 4.52
CA TYR A 456 -22.74 -36.85 4.88
C TYR A 456 -23.27 -38.26 5.14
N GLY A 457 -24.36 -38.39 5.89
CA GLY A 457 -25.03 -39.67 6.11
C GLY A 457 -25.59 -40.31 4.84
N GLN A 458 -26.07 -39.50 3.89
CA GLN A 458 -26.50 -39.99 2.59
C GLN A 458 -25.34 -40.53 1.74
N LYS A 459 -24.16 -39.87 1.78
CA LYS A 459 -22.98 -40.28 1.01
C LYS A 459 -22.26 -41.50 1.60
N TYR A 460 -22.14 -41.59 2.92
CA TYR A 460 -21.31 -42.60 3.60
C TYR A 460 -22.09 -43.57 4.50
N GLY A 461 -23.41 -43.42 4.62
CA GLY A 461 -24.27 -44.23 5.48
C GLY A 461 -24.53 -43.65 6.86
N GLU A 462 -25.57 -44.15 7.54
CA GLU A 462 -26.03 -43.65 8.84
C GLU A 462 -25.05 -43.90 10.00
N GLU A 463 -24.17 -44.88 9.90
CA GLU A 463 -23.12 -45.10 10.90
C GLU A 463 -22.07 -43.98 10.83
N ALA A 464 -21.61 -43.65 9.62
CA ALA A 464 -20.68 -42.56 9.39
C ALA A 464 -21.26 -41.20 9.81
N ASN A 465 -22.58 -41.03 9.73
CA ASN A 465 -23.31 -39.87 10.22
C ASN A 465 -23.18 -39.66 11.74
N ARG A 466 -23.13 -40.75 12.51
CA ARG A 466 -23.00 -40.72 13.97
C ARG A 466 -21.56 -40.50 14.42
N ASP A 467 -20.60 -40.95 13.61
CA ASP A 467 -19.17 -40.99 13.91
C ASP A 467 -18.37 -39.86 13.23
N ILE A 468 -19.00 -38.72 12.92
CA ILE A 468 -18.28 -37.57 12.36
C ILE A 468 -17.36 -37.01 13.45
N PRO A 469 -16.04 -36.88 13.20
CA PRO A 469 -15.12 -36.33 14.18
C PRO A 469 -15.57 -34.96 14.65
N THR A 470 -15.35 -34.68 15.93
CA THR A 470 -15.65 -33.39 16.51
C THR A 470 -14.40 -32.77 17.08
N ARG A 471 -14.34 -31.45 17.06
CA ARG A 471 -13.30 -30.67 17.71
C ARG A 471 -13.90 -29.65 18.66
N HIS A 472 -13.21 -29.44 19.77
CA HIS A 472 -13.51 -28.33 20.66
C HIS A 472 -13.01 -27.04 20.04
N THR A 473 -13.91 -26.07 19.92
CA THR A 473 -13.63 -24.72 19.45
C THR A 473 -14.34 -23.72 20.36
N THR A 474 -14.16 -22.43 20.12
CA THR A 474 -14.86 -21.36 20.82
C THR A 474 -15.73 -20.60 19.81
N PHE A 475 -17.03 -20.49 20.09
CA PHE A 475 -17.95 -19.67 19.29
C PHE A 475 -18.52 -18.57 20.18
N ARG A 476 -18.26 -17.30 19.81
CA ARG A 476 -18.57 -16.13 20.65
C ARG A 476 -18.00 -16.27 22.08
N GLY A 477 -16.82 -16.88 22.17
CA GLY A 477 -16.09 -17.19 23.39
C GLY A 477 -16.82 -18.12 24.37
N LYS A 478 -17.76 -18.94 23.90
CA LYS A 478 -18.29 -20.10 24.64
C LYS A 478 -17.68 -21.37 24.04
N PRO A 479 -17.30 -22.37 24.87
CA PRO A 479 -16.89 -23.67 24.36
C PRO A 479 -18.00 -24.25 23.47
N PHE A 480 -17.61 -24.67 22.28
CA PHE A 480 -18.52 -25.21 21.27
C PHE A 480 -17.86 -26.42 20.63
N VAL A 481 -18.64 -27.46 20.36
CA VAL A 481 -18.17 -28.68 19.70
C VAL A 481 -18.59 -28.60 18.24
N GLU A 482 -17.62 -28.38 17.36
CA GLU A 482 -17.85 -28.33 15.91
C GLU A 482 -17.54 -29.69 15.28
N ARG A 483 -18.31 -30.09 14.27
CA ARG A 483 -17.98 -31.27 13.45
C ARG A 483 -16.85 -30.91 12.48
N THR A 484 -15.84 -31.74 12.42
CA THR A 484 -14.69 -31.59 11.53
C THR A 484 -14.95 -32.31 10.22
N TYR A 485 -14.82 -31.60 9.11
CA TYR A 485 -14.89 -32.14 7.77
C TYR A 485 -13.54 -32.00 7.07
N PHE A 486 -13.36 -32.67 5.93
CA PHE A 486 -12.13 -32.61 5.15
C PHE A 486 -12.41 -32.15 3.72
N SER A 487 -11.37 -31.73 3.01
CA SER A 487 -11.47 -31.20 1.64
C SER A 487 -12.19 -32.12 0.66
N ARG A 488 -12.11 -33.45 0.85
CA ARG A 488 -12.83 -34.46 0.07
C ARG A 488 -14.36 -34.34 0.18
N ASP A 489 -14.88 -33.69 1.23
CA ASP A 489 -16.30 -33.45 1.49
C ASP A 489 -16.70 -31.98 1.30
N ALA A 490 -15.85 -31.16 0.66
CA ALA A 490 -16.15 -29.74 0.44
C ALA A 490 -17.43 -29.55 -0.38
N ASP A 491 -17.70 -30.46 -1.32
CA ASP A 491 -18.94 -30.52 -2.11
C ASP A 491 -20.19 -30.56 -1.24
N LEU A 492 -20.22 -31.43 -0.23
CA LEU A 492 -21.34 -31.60 0.68
C LEU A 492 -21.58 -30.34 1.53
N ILE A 493 -20.50 -29.70 1.99
CA ILE A 493 -20.59 -28.47 2.80
C ILE A 493 -21.11 -27.32 1.93
N GLN A 494 -20.57 -27.16 0.72
CA GLN A 494 -21.02 -26.14 -0.23
C GLN A 494 -22.49 -26.35 -0.62
N GLN A 495 -22.91 -27.59 -0.84
CA GLN A 495 -24.32 -27.92 -1.09
C GLN A 495 -25.21 -27.57 0.11
N ALA A 496 -24.78 -27.89 1.33
CA ALA A 496 -25.50 -27.51 2.54
C ALA A 496 -25.65 -25.99 2.70
N ILE A 497 -24.59 -25.23 2.38
CA ILE A 497 -24.61 -23.77 2.39
C ILE A 497 -25.65 -23.26 1.39
N ARG A 498 -25.65 -23.76 0.15
CA ARG A 498 -26.63 -23.36 -0.87
C ARG A 498 -28.07 -23.64 -0.45
N ILE A 499 -28.34 -24.83 0.10
CA ILE A 499 -29.69 -25.21 0.58
C ILE A 499 -30.21 -24.24 1.65
N VAL A 500 -29.35 -23.81 2.58
CA VAL A 500 -29.77 -23.00 3.75
C VAL A 500 -29.73 -21.50 3.47
N CYS A 501 -28.72 -21.03 2.73
CA CYS A 501 -28.49 -19.62 2.48
C CYS A 501 -29.10 -19.13 1.16
N CYS A 502 -29.32 -20.02 0.19
CA CYS A 502 -29.79 -19.70 -1.17
C CYS A 502 -30.98 -20.60 -1.59
N PRO A 503 -32.09 -20.64 -0.83
CA PRO A 503 -33.18 -21.60 -1.07
C PRO A 503 -33.85 -21.48 -2.44
N GLY A 504 -33.74 -20.33 -3.12
CA GLY A 504 -34.30 -20.11 -4.46
C GLY A 504 -33.41 -20.53 -5.64
N GLN A 505 -32.18 -21.00 -5.38
CA GLN A 505 -31.22 -21.38 -6.43
C GLN A 505 -30.98 -22.90 -6.52
N VAL A 506 -31.65 -23.69 -5.70
CA VAL A 506 -31.52 -25.15 -5.76
C VAL A 506 -32.44 -25.66 -6.86
N SER A 507 -31.94 -25.70 -8.09
CA SER A 507 -32.53 -26.53 -9.13
C SER A 507 -32.45 -27.98 -8.66
N THR A 508 -33.60 -28.61 -8.40
CA THR A 508 -33.68 -30.05 -8.19
C THR A 508 -32.99 -30.76 -9.37
N PRO A 509 -32.06 -31.70 -9.11
CA PRO A 509 -31.42 -32.49 -10.17
C PRO A 509 -32.45 -33.33 -10.94
#